data_AF-A0A354TI86-F1
#
_entry.id   AF-A0A354TI86-F1
#
_cell.length_a   1.000
_cell.length_b   1.000
_cell.length_c   1.000
_cell.angle_alpha   90.00
_cell.angle_beta   90.00
_cell.angle_gamma   90.00
#
_symmetry.space_group_name_H-M   'P 1'
#
loop_
_entity.id
_entity.type
_entity.pdbx_description
1 polymer ?
#
loop_
_entity_poly.entity_id
_entity_poly.type
_entity_poly.pdbx_seq_one_letter_code
_entity_poly.pdbx_strand_id
1 'polypeptide(L)'
;MSAITRNGKIARLPKAIRDRLNQQMRDGVPGKDLVRWLSNLNEVQDVLLQHFNAHQITEQNLSEWRQGGYQDWLAHQDRLDWIRRISDEAEDLAADAGLMPWMERVGATFEVILGKVVEQQLSKPIESPEQLQQLIELSREISRHRRLSQDAARWRLHQEERQSKQNSTLDEKIMDARQQALMHVVRRWSQGDIEKLITQSMDPEQKAKFDAWVHKLTREYLEGPPKPGFADPSDEDDGDPTESDSIRPDPASFSEAA
;
A
#
# COMPACT_ATOMS: atom_id res chain seq x y z
N MET A 1 -10.40 -31.89 -2.33
CA MET A 1 -9.81 -33.15 -2.86
C MET A 1 -9.47 -34.04 -1.68
N SER A 2 -10.13 -35.19 -1.55
CA SER A 2 -9.76 -36.19 -0.53
C SER A 2 -8.34 -36.66 -0.80
N ALA A 3 -7.46 -36.54 0.19
CA ALA A 3 -6.12 -37.11 0.11
C ALA A 3 -6.27 -38.62 -0.08
N ILE A 4 -5.99 -39.13 -1.29
CA ILE A 4 -5.97 -40.56 -1.54
C ILE A 4 -4.87 -41.16 -0.67
N THR A 5 -5.26 -41.82 0.42
CA THR A 5 -4.35 -42.53 1.31
C THR A 5 -3.82 -43.75 0.56
N ARG A 6 -2.62 -43.62 -0.01
CA ARG A 6 -1.94 -44.74 -0.67
C ARG A 6 -1.51 -45.77 0.37
N ASN A 7 -1.82 -47.04 0.10
CA ASN A 7 -1.62 -48.14 1.06
C ASN A 7 -0.39 -49.02 0.77
N GLY A 8 0.38 -48.73 -0.30
CA GLY A 8 1.58 -49.51 -0.66
C GLY A 8 2.75 -49.34 0.33
N LYS A 9 3.71 -50.27 0.29
CA LYS A 9 4.90 -50.28 1.17
C LYS A 9 5.61 -48.94 1.22
N ILE A 10 5.91 -48.37 0.06
CA ILE A 10 6.61 -47.08 -0.05
C ILE A 10 5.77 -45.93 0.53
N ALA A 11 4.45 -45.97 0.37
CA ALA A 11 3.55 -44.93 0.89
C ALA A 11 3.54 -44.85 2.42
N ARG A 12 3.80 -45.97 3.10
CA ARG A 12 3.87 -46.07 4.56
C ARG A 12 5.23 -45.66 5.13
N LEU A 13 6.24 -45.43 4.29
CA LEU A 13 7.55 -44.99 4.76
C LEU A 13 7.50 -43.54 5.30
N PRO A 14 8.38 -43.21 6.27
CA PRO A 14 8.57 -41.84 6.73
C PRO A 14 8.74 -40.86 5.57
N LYS A 15 8.16 -39.66 5.71
CA LYS A 15 8.18 -38.62 4.66
C LYS A 15 9.60 -38.34 4.18
N ALA A 16 10.57 -38.21 5.09
CA ALA A 16 11.97 -37.94 4.75
C ALA A 16 12.59 -39.02 3.83
N ILE A 17 12.25 -40.29 4.04
CA ILE A 17 12.71 -41.40 3.18
C ILE A 17 12.03 -41.33 1.83
N ARG A 18 10.72 -41.06 1.77
CA ARG A 18 9.98 -40.87 0.51
C ARG A 18 10.54 -39.70 -0.30
N ASP A 19 10.83 -38.57 0.34
CA ASP A 19 11.40 -37.40 -0.34
C ASP A 19 12.79 -37.71 -0.91
N ARG A 20 13.66 -38.38 -0.15
CA ARG A 20 14.98 -38.81 -0.62
C ARG A 20 14.91 -39.85 -1.74
N LEU A 21 13.95 -40.77 -1.67
CA LEU A 21 13.66 -41.72 -2.75
C LEU A 21 13.25 -40.98 -4.02
N ASN A 22 12.29 -40.07 -3.91
CA ASN A 22 11.80 -39.30 -5.05
C ASN A 22 12.90 -38.44 -5.68
N GLN A 23 13.79 -37.84 -4.88
CA GLN A 23 14.94 -37.11 -5.40
C GLN A 23 15.88 -38.03 -6.21
N GLN A 24 16.26 -39.18 -5.68
CA GLN A 24 17.11 -40.12 -6.43
C GLN A 24 16.42 -40.67 -7.69
N MET A 25 15.10 -40.86 -7.65
CA MET A 25 14.31 -41.20 -8.84
C MET A 25 14.35 -40.09 -9.90
N ARG A 26 14.28 -38.81 -9.49
CA ARG A 26 14.43 -37.64 -10.36
C ARG A 26 15.84 -37.55 -10.95
N ASP A 27 16.86 -37.91 -10.17
CA ASP A 27 18.27 -37.94 -10.59
C ASP A 27 18.60 -39.14 -11.51
N GLY A 28 17.62 -40.01 -11.80
CA GLY A 28 17.77 -41.12 -12.74
C GLY A 28 18.43 -42.37 -12.17
N VAL A 29 18.51 -42.52 -10.83
CA VAL A 29 19.12 -43.70 -10.20
C VAL A 29 18.37 -44.99 -10.59
N PRO A 30 19.09 -46.07 -10.99
CA PRO A 30 18.45 -47.32 -11.38
C PRO A 30 17.62 -47.97 -10.26
N GLY A 31 16.48 -48.56 -10.63
CA GLY A 31 15.54 -49.16 -9.66
C GLY A 31 16.17 -50.21 -8.74
N LYS A 32 17.09 -51.04 -9.26
CA LYS A 32 17.84 -52.04 -8.48
C LYS A 32 18.66 -51.41 -7.35
N ASP A 33 19.29 -50.28 -7.62
CA ASP A 33 20.12 -49.59 -6.64
C ASP A 33 19.25 -48.89 -5.59
N LEU A 34 18.10 -48.36 -5.99
CA LEU A 34 17.10 -47.80 -5.07
C LEU A 34 16.53 -48.87 -4.12
N VAL A 35 16.21 -50.07 -4.63
CA VAL A 35 15.76 -51.19 -3.78
C VAL A 35 16.85 -51.59 -2.80
N ARG A 36 18.11 -51.71 -3.26
CA ARG A 36 19.24 -52.04 -2.39
C ARG A 36 19.43 -50.98 -1.30
N TRP A 37 19.36 -49.71 -1.67
CA TRP A 37 19.45 -48.59 -0.72
C TRP A 37 18.33 -48.64 0.33
N LEU A 38 17.06 -48.78 -0.09
CA LEU A 38 15.92 -48.87 0.82
C LEU A 38 16.04 -50.07 1.78
N SER A 39 16.55 -51.20 1.29
CA SER A 39 16.69 -52.42 2.10
C SER A 39 17.75 -52.30 3.19
N ASN A 40 18.68 -51.35 3.09
CA ASN A 40 19.74 -51.13 4.07
C ASN A 40 19.35 -50.12 5.17
N LEU A 41 18.13 -49.57 5.15
CA LEU A 41 17.66 -48.62 6.15
C LEU A 41 16.86 -49.34 7.25
N ASN A 42 17.27 -49.19 8.50
CA ASN A 42 16.60 -49.81 9.65
C ASN A 42 15.14 -49.34 9.75
N GLU A 43 14.88 -48.05 9.52
CA GLU A 43 13.54 -47.47 9.58
C GLU A 43 12.60 -48.06 8.51
N VAL A 44 13.14 -48.50 7.38
CA VAL A 44 12.36 -49.21 6.36
C VAL A 44 12.03 -50.61 6.86
N GLN A 45 12.99 -51.32 7.44
CA GLN A 45 12.78 -52.66 7.98
C GLN A 45 11.75 -52.67 9.11
N ASP A 46 11.78 -51.68 10.00
CA ASP A 46 10.80 -51.52 11.08
C ASP A 46 9.37 -51.38 10.53
N VAL A 47 9.19 -50.53 9.50
CA VAL A 47 7.88 -50.36 8.83
C VAL A 47 7.44 -51.65 8.14
N LEU A 48 8.35 -52.38 7.49
CA LEU A 48 8.04 -53.65 6.82
C LEU A 48 7.67 -54.75 7.82
N LEU A 49 8.36 -54.82 8.96
CA LEU A 49 8.03 -55.73 10.06
C LEU A 49 6.64 -55.42 10.63
N GLN A 50 6.37 -54.15 10.92
CA GLN A 50 5.12 -53.72 11.57
C GLN A 50 3.90 -53.87 10.66
N HIS A 51 4.03 -53.62 9.36
CA HIS A 51 2.88 -53.47 8.47
C HIS A 51 2.83 -54.47 7.31
N PHE A 52 3.91 -55.18 7.01
CA PHE A 52 4.04 -55.97 5.79
C PHE A 52 4.70 -57.35 6.00
N ASN A 53 4.69 -57.88 7.24
CA ASN A 53 5.25 -59.19 7.58
C ASN A 53 6.72 -59.35 7.10
N ALA A 54 7.52 -58.30 7.22
CA ALA A 54 8.93 -58.24 6.79
C ALA A 54 9.18 -58.48 5.29
N HIS A 55 8.15 -58.44 4.43
CA HIS A 55 8.35 -58.64 3.00
C HIS A 55 9.13 -57.46 2.39
N GLN A 56 10.27 -57.76 1.75
CA GLN A 56 11.15 -56.76 1.15
C GLN A 56 10.45 -55.90 0.09
N ILE A 57 10.95 -54.67 -0.09
CA ILE A 57 10.56 -53.80 -1.20
C ILE A 57 11.16 -54.36 -2.49
N THR A 58 10.37 -54.41 -3.55
CA THR A 58 10.81 -54.90 -4.87
C THR A 58 10.78 -53.79 -5.92
N GLU A 59 11.38 -54.04 -7.10
CA GLU A 59 11.29 -53.12 -8.24
C GLU A 59 9.83 -52.88 -8.67
N GLN A 60 8.96 -53.88 -8.50
CA GLN A 60 7.52 -53.73 -8.76
C GLN A 60 6.90 -52.65 -7.86
N ASN A 61 7.28 -52.60 -6.58
CA ASN A 61 6.79 -51.54 -5.69
C ASN A 61 7.27 -50.15 -6.13
N LEU A 62 8.50 -50.04 -6.66
CA LEU A 62 9.00 -48.78 -7.24
C LEU A 62 8.20 -48.38 -8.49
N SER A 63 7.85 -49.34 -9.36
CA SER A 63 7.03 -49.09 -10.54
C SER A 63 5.63 -48.58 -10.17
N GLU A 64 4.97 -49.21 -9.19
CA GLU A 64 3.69 -48.77 -8.65
C GLU A 64 3.79 -47.39 -8.00
N TRP A 65 4.87 -47.14 -7.25
CA TRP A 65 5.12 -45.82 -6.67
C TRP A 65 5.34 -44.75 -7.72
N ARG A 66 6.08 -45.06 -8.80
CA ARG A 66 6.35 -44.16 -9.93
C ARG A 66 5.06 -43.71 -10.63
N GLN A 67 4.07 -44.59 -10.73
CA GLN A 67 2.78 -44.29 -11.35
C GLN A 67 1.84 -43.48 -10.45
N GLY A 68 2.12 -43.42 -9.15
CA GLY A 68 1.27 -42.76 -8.17
C GLY A 68 2.02 -41.74 -7.33
N GLY A 69 2.58 -42.18 -6.20
CA GLY A 69 3.14 -41.28 -5.19
C GLY A 69 4.31 -40.41 -5.67
N TYR A 70 5.05 -40.87 -6.67
CA TYR A 70 6.07 -40.06 -7.33
C TYR A 70 5.46 -38.95 -8.21
N GLN A 71 4.35 -39.22 -8.91
CA GLN A 71 3.65 -38.19 -9.71
C GLN A 71 3.07 -37.10 -8.81
N ASP A 72 2.49 -37.48 -7.67
CA ASP A 72 2.02 -36.52 -6.67
C ASP A 72 3.16 -35.65 -6.14
N TRP A 73 4.33 -36.24 -5.92
CA TRP A 73 5.51 -35.51 -5.48
C TRP A 73 6.02 -34.56 -6.58
N LEU A 74 6.07 -35.00 -7.85
CA LEU A 74 6.42 -34.13 -8.97
C LEU A 74 5.46 -32.94 -9.09
N ALA A 75 4.15 -33.19 -9.06
CA ALA A 75 3.15 -32.12 -9.09
C ALA A 75 3.28 -31.15 -7.90
N HIS A 76 3.74 -31.64 -6.74
CA HIS A 76 4.06 -30.78 -5.61
C HIS A 76 5.33 -29.94 -5.85
N GLN A 77 6.39 -30.53 -6.42
CA GLN A 77 7.60 -29.80 -6.79
C GLN A 77 7.31 -28.72 -7.84
N ASP A 78 6.55 -29.05 -8.88
CA ASP A 78 6.15 -28.09 -9.91
C ASP A 78 5.38 -26.90 -9.32
N ARG A 79 4.51 -27.17 -8.32
CA ARG A 79 3.81 -26.12 -7.59
C ARG A 79 4.76 -25.25 -6.78
N LEU A 80 5.72 -25.84 -6.07
CA LEU A 80 6.71 -25.09 -5.31
C LEU A 80 7.59 -24.23 -6.23
N ASP A 81 8.04 -24.77 -7.36
CA ASP A 81 8.84 -24.05 -8.34
C ASP A 81 8.04 -22.93 -9.01
N TRP A 82 6.74 -23.12 -9.21
CA TRP A 82 5.83 -22.08 -9.66
C TRP A 82 5.66 -20.96 -8.61
N ILE A 83 5.45 -21.30 -7.34
CA ILE A 83 5.37 -20.30 -6.26
C ILE A 83 6.67 -19.50 -6.17
N ARG A 84 7.83 -20.16 -6.22
CA ARG A 84 9.14 -19.49 -6.20
C ARG A 84 9.29 -18.47 -7.33
N ARG A 85 9.03 -18.89 -8.58
CA ARG A 85 9.09 -17.97 -9.74
C ARG A 85 8.16 -16.78 -9.59
N ILE A 86 6.98 -16.98 -9.03
CA ILE A 86 6.04 -15.88 -8.75
C ILE A 86 6.57 -14.94 -7.68
N SER A 87 7.18 -15.48 -6.62
CA SER A 87 7.80 -14.68 -5.56
C SER A 87 9.00 -13.89 -6.08
N ASP A 88 9.87 -14.51 -6.87
CA ASP A 88 11.05 -13.84 -7.45
C ASP A 88 10.62 -12.69 -8.37
N GLU A 89 9.68 -12.93 -9.29
CA GLU A 89 9.18 -11.86 -10.17
C GLU A 89 8.41 -10.76 -9.42
N ALA A 90 7.74 -11.10 -8.33
CA ALA A 90 7.10 -10.11 -7.46
C ALA A 90 8.13 -9.20 -6.77
N GLU A 91 9.28 -9.76 -6.39
CA GLU A 91 10.39 -9.02 -5.80
C GLU A 91 11.09 -8.13 -6.83
N ASP A 92 11.35 -8.64 -8.03
CA ASP A 92 11.87 -7.85 -9.16
C ASP A 92 10.94 -6.66 -9.48
N LEU A 93 9.63 -6.91 -9.55
CA LEU A 93 8.65 -5.85 -9.80
C LEU A 93 8.64 -4.79 -8.68
N ALA A 94 8.82 -5.22 -7.43
CA ALA A 94 8.90 -4.30 -6.30
C ALA A 94 10.18 -3.46 -6.32
N ALA A 95 11.29 -4.02 -6.81
CA ALA A 95 12.55 -3.31 -6.99
C ALA A 95 12.47 -2.29 -8.15
N ASP A 96 11.87 -2.68 -9.28
CA ASP A 96 11.71 -1.83 -10.47
C ASP A 96 10.69 -0.70 -10.28
N ALA A 97 9.70 -0.88 -9.39
CA ALA A 97 8.69 0.14 -9.10
C ALA A 97 9.25 1.40 -8.41
N GLY A 98 10.53 1.41 -8.00
CA GLY A 98 11.22 2.60 -7.49
C GLY A 98 10.51 3.26 -6.30
N LEU A 99 10.23 4.57 -6.40
CA LEU A 99 9.59 5.39 -5.36
C LEU A 99 8.08 5.16 -5.20
N MET A 100 7.50 4.17 -5.89
CA MET A 100 6.08 3.88 -5.78
C MET A 100 5.69 3.58 -4.31
N PRO A 101 4.59 4.17 -3.79
CA PRO A 101 4.11 3.91 -2.44
C PRO A 101 3.91 2.40 -2.19
N TRP A 102 4.25 1.93 -0.99
CA TRP A 102 4.29 0.49 -0.69
C TRP A 102 2.97 -0.25 -1.00
N MET A 103 1.82 0.41 -0.78
CA MET A 103 0.49 -0.13 -1.07
C MET A 103 0.26 -0.40 -2.56
N GLU A 104 0.79 0.46 -3.44
CA GLU A 104 0.67 0.30 -4.89
C GLU A 104 1.57 -0.82 -5.38
N ARG A 105 2.77 -0.96 -4.82
CA ARG A 105 3.65 -2.09 -5.10
C ARG A 105 2.98 -3.41 -4.72
N VAL A 106 2.43 -3.51 -3.50
CA VAL A 106 1.72 -4.71 -3.04
C VAL A 106 0.50 -5.01 -3.91
N GLY A 107 -0.23 -3.98 -4.31
CA GLY A 107 -1.38 -4.14 -5.22
C GLY A 107 -0.97 -4.67 -6.59
N ALA A 108 0.07 -4.10 -7.21
CA ALA A 108 0.59 -4.55 -8.49
C ALA A 108 1.12 -6.00 -8.42
N THR A 109 1.87 -6.33 -7.37
CA THR A 109 2.33 -7.69 -7.10
C THR A 109 1.15 -8.66 -7.00
N PHE A 110 0.10 -8.31 -6.25
CA PHE A 110 -1.08 -9.15 -6.09
C PHE A 110 -1.83 -9.38 -7.40
N GLU A 111 -1.93 -8.35 -8.26
CA GLU A 111 -2.52 -8.45 -9.59
C GLU A 111 -1.72 -9.38 -10.52
N VAL A 112 -0.39 -9.32 -10.50
CA VAL A 112 0.48 -10.24 -11.25
C VAL A 112 0.31 -11.67 -10.76
N ILE A 113 0.32 -11.89 -9.44
CA ILE A 113 0.11 -13.22 -8.83
C ILE A 113 -1.22 -13.80 -9.29
N LEU A 114 -2.32 -13.05 -9.16
CA LEU A 114 -3.64 -13.50 -9.56
C LEU A 114 -3.73 -13.74 -11.07
N GLY A 115 -3.13 -12.89 -11.89
CA GLY A 115 -3.05 -13.08 -13.34
C GLY A 115 -2.39 -14.40 -13.71
N LYS A 116 -1.28 -14.74 -13.05
CA LYS A 116 -0.57 -16.00 -13.25
C LYS A 116 -1.31 -17.22 -12.73
N VAL A 117 -2.05 -17.10 -11.62
CA VAL A 117 -2.95 -18.16 -11.15
C VAL A 117 -3.99 -18.47 -12.22
N VAL A 118 -4.60 -17.41 -12.77
CA VAL A 118 -5.60 -17.52 -13.85
C VAL A 118 -4.99 -18.13 -15.11
N GLU A 119 -3.81 -17.67 -15.54
CA GLU A 119 -3.07 -18.25 -16.68
C GLU A 119 -2.78 -19.73 -16.47
N GLN A 120 -2.29 -20.13 -15.29
CA GLN A 120 -2.01 -21.52 -14.97
C GLN A 120 -3.29 -22.38 -15.00
N GLN A 121 -4.41 -21.86 -14.48
CA GLN A 121 -5.70 -22.55 -14.54
C GLN A 121 -6.18 -22.71 -15.99
N LEU A 122 -6.00 -21.67 -16.81
CA LEU A 122 -6.36 -21.67 -18.23
C LEU A 122 -5.44 -22.56 -19.10
N SER A 123 -4.22 -22.83 -18.65
CA SER A 123 -3.30 -23.73 -19.36
C SER A 123 -3.74 -25.20 -19.36
N LYS A 124 -4.77 -25.54 -18.57
CA LYS A 124 -5.38 -26.86 -18.49
C LYS A 124 -6.80 -26.80 -19.07
N PRO A 125 -7.26 -27.84 -19.76
CA PRO A 125 -8.66 -27.91 -20.18
C PRO A 125 -9.56 -27.83 -18.95
N ILE A 126 -10.67 -27.11 -19.08
CA ILE A 126 -11.70 -27.03 -18.04
C ILE A 126 -12.46 -28.36 -18.06
N GLU A 127 -12.32 -29.13 -16.99
CA GLU A 127 -12.90 -30.47 -16.83
C GLU A 127 -14.24 -30.45 -16.11
N SER A 128 -14.58 -29.37 -15.39
CA SER A 128 -15.83 -29.29 -14.63
C SER A 128 -16.46 -27.88 -14.55
N PRO A 129 -17.79 -27.79 -14.34
CA PRO A 129 -18.47 -26.51 -14.07
C PRO A 129 -17.93 -25.76 -12.85
N GLU A 130 -17.48 -26.48 -11.82
CA GLU A 130 -16.89 -25.91 -10.61
C GLU A 130 -15.56 -25.20 -10.91
N GLN A 131 -14.74 -25.76 -11.80
CA GLN A 131 -13.50 -25.12 -12.24
C GLN A 131 -13.77 -23.82 -13.01
N LEU A 132 -14.78 -23.83 -13.89
CA LEU A 132 -15.20 -22.61 -14.60
C LEU A 132 -15.69 -21.53 -13.63
N GLN A 133 -16.48 -21.91 -12.63
CA GLN A 133 -16.99 -20.99 -11.61
C GLN A 133 -15.84 -20.36 -10.79
N GLN A 134 -14.86 -21.16 -10.37
CA GLN A 134 -13.67 -20.66 -9.66
C GLN A 134 -12.88 -19.65 -10.50
N LEU A 135 -12.74 -19.89 -11.80
CA LEU A 135 -12.07 -18.97 -12.71
C LEU A 135 -12.81 -17.64 -12.85
N ILE A 136 -14.14 -17.69 -12.97
CA ILE A 136 -15.00 -16.50 -13.02
C ILE A 136 -14.87 -15.70 -11.71
N GLU A 137 -14.86 -16.36 -10.56
CA GLU A 137 -14.68 -15.69 -9.26
C GLU A 137 -13.32 -15.01 -9.14
N LEU A 138 -12.24 -15.69 -9.53
CA LEU A 138 -10.89 -15.12 -9.54
C LEU A 138 -10.80 -13.89 -10.46
N SER A 139 -11.35 -13.98 -11.68
CA SER A 139 -11.36 -12.84 -12.62
C SER A 139 -12.14 -11.63 -12.10
N ARG A 140 -13.24 -11.87 -11.38
CA ARG A 140 -14.01 -10.83 -10.70
C ARG A 140 -13.21 -10.19 -9.56
N GLU A 141 -12.46 -10.99 -8.81
CA GLU A 141 -11.62 -10.48 -7.72
C GLU A 141 -10.48 -9.59 -8.23
N ILE A 142 -9.80 -10.01 -9.30
CA ILE A 142 -8.80 -9.17 -10.00
C ILE A 142 -9.43 -7.84 -10.42
N SER A 143 -10.60 -7.89 -11.05
CA SER A 143 -11.29 -6.70 -11.53
C SER A 143 -11.73 -5.77 -10.39
N ARG A 144 -12.14 -6.34 -9.24
CA ARG A 144 -12.48 -5.58 -8.02
C ARG A 144 -11.25 -4.89 -7.45
N HIS A 145 -10.15 -5.63 -7.28
CA HIS A 145 -8.91 -5.10 -6.75
C HIS A 145 -8.36 -3.95 -7.61
N ARG A 146 -8.37 -4.11 -8.93
CA ARG A 146 -7.90 -3.09 -9.88
C ARG A 146 -8.70 -1.80 -9.79
N ARG A 147 -10.03 -1.90 -9.67
CA ARG A 147 -10.89 -0.73 -9.47
C ARG A 147 -10.57 -0.01 -8.16
N LEU A 148 -10.48 -0.75 -7.05
CA LEU A 148 -10.16 -0.18 -5.74
C LEU A 148 -8.79 0.52 -5.74
N SER A 149 -7.79 -0.07 -6.39
CA SER A 149 -6.46 0.52 -6.50
C SER A 149 -6.47 1.82 -7.31
N GLN A 150 -7.20 1.85 -8.43
CA GLN A 150 -7.39 3.06 -9.24
C GLN A 150 -8.17 4.14 -8.49
N ASP A 151 -9.19 3.78 -7.72
CA ASP A 151 -9.96 4.70 -6.89
C ASP A 151 -9.09 5.32 -5.79
N ALA A 152 -8.27 4.51 -5.13
CA ALA A 152 -7.31 4.99 -4.13
C ALA A 152 -6.28 5.96 -4.74
N ALA A 153 -5.75 5.65 -5.94
CA ALA A 153 -4.83 6.53 -6.65
C ALA A 153 -5.48 7.89 -6.99
N ARG A 154 -6.69 7.86 -7.54
CA ARG A 154 -7.46 9.09 -7.85
C ARG A 154 -7.74 9.92 -6.60
N TRP A 155 -8.13 9.26 -5.51
CA TRP A 155 -8.42 9.94 -4.25
C TRP A 155 -7.20 10.69 -3.70
N ARG A 156 -6.00 10.11 -3.83
CA ARG A 156 -4.75 10.77 -3.40
C ARG A 156 -4.41 11.99 -4.24
N LEU A 157 -4.51 11.91 -5.56
CA LEU A 157 -4.32 13.07 -6.43
C LEU A 157 -5.27 14.22 -6.04
N HIS A 158 -6.55 13.90 -5.82
CA HIS A 158 -7.52 14.89 -5.35
C HIS A 158 -7.26 15.41 -3.93
N GLN A 159 -6.60 14.64 -3.07
CA GLN A 159 -6.16 15.12 -1.75
C GLN A 159 -4.99 16.10 -1.88
N GLU A 160 -3.98 15.74 -2.66
CA GLU A 160 -2.81 16.60 -2.90
C GLU A 160 -3.19 17.93 -3.52
N GLU A 161 -4.08 17.92 -4.53
CA GLU A 161 -4.62 19.14 -5.12
C GLU A 161 -5.37 20.01 -4.10
N ARG A 162 -6.17 19.38 -3.22
CA ARG A 162 -6.90 20.11 -2.17
C ARG A 162 -5.96 20.72 -1.15
N GLN A 163 -4.95 19.97 -0.69
CA GLN A 163 -3.96 20.48 0.25
C GLN A 163 -3.14 21.61 -0.37
N SER A 164 -2.71 21.46 -1.63
CA SER A 164 -1.99 22.51 -2.36
C SER A 164 -2.82 23.80 -2.46
N LYS A 165 -4.09 23.69 -2.86
CA LYS A 165 -5.02 24.83 -2.90
C LYS A 165 -5.25 25.45 -1.51
N GLN A 166 -5.39 24.63 -0.48
CA GLN A 166 -5.60 25.13 0.88
C GLN A 166 -4.36 25.87 1.41
N ASN A 167 -3.16 25.35 1.13
CA ASN A 167 -1.91 26.01 1.46
C ASN A 167 -1.76 27.32 0.70
N SER A 168 -2.05 27.36 -0.61
CA SER A 168 -1.99 28.62 -1.37
C SER A 168 -2.98 29.66 -0.84
N THR A 169 -4.20 29.26 -0.50
CA THR A 169 -5.18 30.17 0.11
C THR A 169 -4.73 30.64 1.50
N LEU A 170 -4.08 29.79 2.29
CA LEU A 170 -3.52 30.19 3.59
C LEU A 170 -2.38 31.21 3.41
N ASP A 171 -1.49 30.97 2.45
CA ASP A 171 -0.41 31.89 2.12
C ASP A 171 -0.95 33.25 1.65
N GLU A 172 -1.98 33.27 0.81
CA GLU A 172 -2.69 34.49 0.40
C GLU A 172 -3.26 35.25 1.60
N LYS A 173 -3.93 34.55 2.54
CA LYS A 173 -4.46 35.16 3.76
C LYS A 173 -3.37 35.72 4.67
N ILE A 174 -2.25 35.01 4.81
CA ILE A 174 -1.10 35.48 5.58
C ILE A 174 -0.50 36.74 4.94
N MET A 175 -0.37 36.75 3.62
CA MET A 175 0.11 37.92 2.88
C MET A 175 -0.83 39.11 3.02
N ASP A 176 -2.14 38.90 2.95
CA ASP A 176 -3.13 39.95 3.15
C ASP A 176 -3.09 40.49 4.58
N ALA A 177 -3.07 39.62 5.60
CA ALA A 177 -2.94 40.03 7.00
C ALA A 177 -1.65 40.83 7.27
N ARG A 178 -0.52 40.43 6.67
CA ARG A 178 0.74 41.20 6.75
C ARG A 178 0.60 42.56 6.09
N GLN A 179 -0.06 42.63 4.94
CA GLN A 179 -0.31 43.88 4.26
C GLN A 179 -1.20 44.79 5.11
N GLN A 180 -2.30 44.27 5.67
CA GLN A 180 -3.20 45.02 6.55
C GLN A 180 -2.44 45.57 7.78
N ALA A 181 -1.62 44.75 8.44
CA ALA A 181 -0.81 45.17 9.58
C ALA A 181 0.18 46.28 9.20
N LEU A 182 0.85 46.17 8.05
CA LEU A 182 1.74 47.22 7.53
C LEU A 182 0.98 48.52 7.30
N MET A 183 -0.19 48.45 6.68
CA MET A 183 -1.02 49.63 6.40
C MET A 183 -1.51 50.30 7.69
N HIS A 184 -1.89 49.52 8.69
CA HIS A 184 -2.24 50.05 10.00
C HIS A 184 -1.07 50.83 10.64
N VAL A 185 0.16 50.30 10.57
CA VAL A 185 1.37 51.01 11.03
C VAL A 185 1.60 52.30 10.24
N VAL A 186 1.51 52.25 8.91
CA VAL A 186 1.66 53.43 8.03
C VAL A 186 0.63 54.51 8.37
N ARG A 187 -0.63 54.13 8.61
CA ARG A 187 -1.70 55.07 9.01
C ARG A 187 -1.40 55.74 10.35
N ARG A 188 -1.17 54.96 11.40
CA ARG A 188 -0.86 55.49 12.75
C ARG A 188 0.40 56.36 12.75
N TRP A 189 1.39 56.00 11.92
CA TRP A 189 2.56 56.84 11.70
C TRP A 189 2.20 58.18 11.07
N SER A 190 1.41 58.19 9.99
CA SER A 190 1.00 59.43 9.30
C SER A 190 0.18 60.38 10.18
N GLN A 191 -0.51 59.83 11.19
CA GLN A 191 -1.25 60.57 12.20
C GLN A 191 -0.37 61.07 13.36
N GLY A 192 0.89 60.64 13.43
CA GLY A 192 1.86 61.01 14.47
C GLY A 192 1.76 60.18 15.76
N ASP A 193 0.88 59.17 15.80
CA ASP A 193 0.55 58.42 17.02
C ASP A 193 1.71 57.60 17.58
N ILE A 194 2.56 57.08 16.69
CA ILE A 194 3.60 56.10 17.02
C ILE A 194 5.02 56.56 16.65
N GLU A 195 5.17 57.76 16.07
CA GLU A 195 6.47 58.28 15.59
C GLU A 195 7.52 58.30 16.69
N LYS A 196 7.17 58.89 17.85
CA LYS A 196 8.09 59.00 18.99
C LYS A 196 8.48 57.64 19.56
N LEU A 197 7.54 56.70 19.62
CA LEU A 197 7.76 55.38 20.20
C LEU A 197 8.76 54.55 19.37
N ILE A 198 8.69 54.67 18.04
CA ILE A 198 9.52 53.90 17.11
C ILE A 198 10.89 54.56 16.91
N THR A 199 10.96 55.89 16.92
CA THR A 199 12.21 56.63 16.60
C THR A 199 13.07 56.96 17.80
N GLN A 200 12.59 56.73 19.03
CA GLN A 200 13.32 57.07 20.27
C GLN A 200 14.72 56.45 20.38
N SER A 201 14.95 55.30 19.74
CA SER A 201 16.24 54.59 19.77
C SER A 201 17.03 54.69 18.46
N MET A 202 16.56 55.50 17.51
CA MET A 202 17.22 55.68 16.21
C MET A 202 18.16 56.87 16.25
N ASP A 203 19.33 56.74 15.61
CA ASP A 203 20.17 57.91 15.32
C ASP A 203 19.55 58.78 14.20
N PRO A 204 20.01 60.02 14.00
CA PRO A 204 19.42 60.93 13.00
C PRO A 204 19.41 60.39 11.57
N GLU A 205 20.42 59.60 11.18
CA GLU A 205 20.52 59.01 9.84
C GLU A 205 19.52 57.87 9.67
N GLN A 206 19.41 57.01 10.69
CA GLN A 206 18.42 55.94 10.77
C GLN A 206 17.00 56.48 10.74
N LYS A 207 16.71 57.53 11.52
CA LYS A 207 15.40 58.21 11.51
C LYS A 207 15.07 58.74 10.12
N ALA A 208 15.99 59.48 9.49
CA ALA A 208 15.76 60.05 8.16
C ALA A 208 15.48 58.97 7.08
N LYS A 209 16.20 57.84 7.12
CA LYS A 209 15.97 56.71 6.22
C LYS A 209 14.61 56.05 6.47
N PHE A 210 14.23 55.89 7.74
CA PHE A 210 12.95 55.33 8.13
C PHE A 210 11.79 56.24 7.73
N ASP A 211 11.87 57.54 8.01
CA ASP A 211 10.88 58.55 7.64
C ASP A 211 10.69 58.57 6.11
N ALA A 212 11.78 58.55 5.34
CA ALA A 212 11.71 58.48 3.87
C ALA A 212 11.04 57.20 3.36
N TRP A 213 11.31 56.05 4.00
CA TRP A 213 10.68 54.78 3.68
C TRP A 213 9.18 54.79 3.99
N VAL A 214 8.76 55.29 5.15
CA VAL A 214 7.33 55.39 5.50
C VAL A 214 6.61 56.36 4.57
N HIS A 215 7.18 57.54 4.29
CA HIS A 215 6.59 58.49 3.34
C HIS A 215 6.39 57.90 1.94
N LYS A 216 7.33 57.08 1.48
CA LYS A 216 7.17 56.35 0.22
C LYS A 216 5.97 55.40 0.25
N LEU A 217 5.85 54.61 1.32
CA LEU A 217 4.72 53.68 1.50
C LEU A 217 3.37 54.39 1.68
N THR A 218 3.32 55.51 2.41
CA THR A 218 2.11 56.32 2.56
C THR A 218 1.65 56.87 1.21
N ARG A 219 2.58 57.29 0.36
CA ARG A 219 2.24 57.76 -1.00
C ARG A 219 1.64 56.64 -1.85
N GLU A 220 2.31 55.48 -1.87
CA GLU A 220 1.82 54.30 -2.60
C GLU A 220 0.44 53.85 -2.11
N TYR A 221 0.13 54.02 -0.82
CA TYR A 221 -1.19 53.76 -0.25
C TYR A 221 -2.27 54.74 -0.73
N LEU A 222 -2.02 56.04 -0.61
CA LEU A 222 -3.00 57.08 -0.93
C LEU A 222 -3.30 57.18 -2.43
N GLU A 223 -2.35 56.78 -3.28
CA GLU A 223 -2.47 56.83 -4.75
C GLU A 223 -2.92 55.49 -5.38
N GLY A 224 -2.98 54.41 -4.61
CA GLY A 224 -3.39 53.08 -5.07
C GLY A 224 -4.92 52.88 -5.12
N PRO A 225 -5.45 51.94 -5.94
CA PRO A 225 -6.88 51.62 -5.93
C PRO A 225 -7.31 51.07 -4.57
N PRO A 226 -8.50 51.44 -4.04
CA PRO A 226 -9.00 50.93 -2.76
C PRO A 226 -9.18 49.41 -2.85
N LYS A 227 -8.48 48.66 -2.00
CA LYS A 227 -8.62 47.21 -1.97
C LYS A 227 -9.92 46.81 -1.25
N PRO A 228 -10.78 45.98 -1.85
CA PRO A 228 -12.03 45.54 -1.23
C PRO A 228 -11.70 44.69 0.01
N GLY A 229 -12.25 45.08 1.16
CA GLY A 229 -11.96 44.48 2.47
C GLY A 229 -11.30 45.45 3.46
N PHE A 230 -10.75 46.58 2.99
CA PHE A 230 -10.51 47.74 3.83
C PHE A 230 -11.85 48.43 4.07
N ALA A 231 -12.54 48.12 5.16
CA ALA A 231 -13.56 49.03 5.68
C ALA A 231 -12.86 50.35 6.02
N ASP A 232 -13.48 51.48 5.68
CA ASP A 232 -13.08 52.77 6.25
C ASP A 232 -13.43 52.69 7.74
N PRO A 233 -12.47 52.67 8.67
CA PRO A 233 -12.74 52.45 10.08
C PRO A 233 -13.34 53.70 10.76
N SER A 234 -13.82 54.68 10.00
CA SER A 234 -14.88 55.57 10.50
C SER A 234 -16.21 54.84 10.74
N ASP A 235 -16.36 53.61 10.21
CA ASP A 235 -17.53 52.76 10.40
C ASP A 235 -17.32 51.64 11.44
N GLU A 236 -16.15 51.54 12.10
CA GLU A 236 -15.92 50.59 13.20
C GLU A 236 -16.18 51.26 14.56
N ASP A 237 -17.33 50.90 15.11
CA ASP A 237 -17.91 51.19 16.43
C ASP A 237 -16.92 50.99 17.59
N ASP A 238 -17.04 51.84 18.61
CA ASP A 238 -16.30 51.85 19.88
C ASP A 238 -16.66 50.62 20.76
N GLY A 239 -16.36 49.41 20.28
CA GLY A 239 -16.67 48.14 20.93
C GLY A 239 -15.46 47.49 21.61
N ASP A 240 -15.39 47.65 22.93
CA ASP A 240 -14.46 47.05 23.90
C ASP A 240 -14.13 45.54 23.66
N PRO A 241 -12.85 45.11 23.63
CA PRO A 241 -12.48 43.72 23.40
C PRO A 241 -12.47 42.92 24.72
N THR A 242 -13.63 42.69 25.31
CA THR A 242 -13.81 41.65 26.34
C THR A 242 -15.18 40.99 26.24
N GLU A 243 -15.26 39.85 25.54
CA GLU A 243 -16.08 38.66 25.84
C GLU A 243 -15.91 37.67 24.66
N SER A 244 -15.05 36.66 24.77
CA SER A 244 -15.35 35.30 25.26
C SER A 244 -16.50 34.59 24.55
N ASP A 245 -16.11 33.52 23.84
CA ASP A 245 -16.81 32.24 23.65
C ASP A 245 -18.33 32.22 23.46
N SER A 246 -18.73 31.75 22.27
CA SER A 246 -19.84 30.78 22.17
C SER A 246 -19.77 29.97 20.88
N ILE A 247 -19.11 28.81 21.00
CA ILE A 247 -19.43 27.61 20.22
C ILE A 247 -20.95 27.37 20.38
N ARG A 248 -21.71 27.37 19.28
CA ARG A 248 -23.06 26.78 19.25
C ARG A 248 -23.02 25.40 18.60
N PRO A 249 -23.57 24.35 19.22
CA PRO A 249 -23.69 23.05 18.60
C PRO A 249 -24.86 23.05 17.61
N ASP A 250 -24.66 22.30 16.53
CA ASP A 250 -25.65 21.96 15.51
C ASP A 250 -26.69 20.96 16.07
N PRO A 251 -28.01 21.24 16.03
CA PRO A 251 -29.00 20.22 16.29
C PRO A 251 -29.51 19.65 14.95
N ALA A 252 -28.99 18.46 14.64
CA ALA A 252 -29.63 17.55 13.71
C ALA A 252 -31.06 17.17 14.19
N SER A 253 -31.91 16.93 13.19
CA SER A 253 -33.02 15.98 13.20
C SER A 253 -34.13 16.18 14.24
N PHE A 254 -35.26 16.77 13.83
CA PHE A 254 -36.60 16.24 14.11
C PHE A 254 -37.61 16.84 13.12
N SER A 255 -38.09 16.03 12.18
CA SER A 255 -39.42 16.19 11.58
C SER A 255 -39.88 14.83 11.07
N GLU A 256 -40.58 14.12 11.95
CA GLU A 256 -41.66 13.21 11.54
C GLU A 256 -42.88 14.06 11.19
N ALA A 257 -43.53 13.76 10.07
CA ALA A 257 -44.94 14.03 9.86
C ALA A 257 -45.51 13.09 8.79
N ALA A 258 -46.42 12.21 9.26
CA ALA A 258 -47.57 11.60 8.59
C ALA A 258 -47.37 10.72 7.35
#